data_AF-A0A2W5F8P7-F1
#
_entry.id   AF-A0A2W5F8P7-F1
#
_cell.length_a   1.000
_cell.length_b   1.000
_cell.length_c   1.000
_cell.angle_alpha   90.00
_cell.angle_beta   90.00
_cell.angle_gamma   90.00
#
_symmetry.space_group_name_H-M   'P 1'
#
loop_
_entity.id
_entity.type
_entity.pdbx_description
1 polymer ?
#
loop_
_entity_poly.entity_id
_entity_poly.type
_entity_poly.pdbx_seq_one_letter_code
_entity_poly.pdbx_strand_id
1 'polypeptide(L)'
;MLVLEVVSILGWSIPMPIAPFFYGIMVLATGYEIILGGLKALSKFNFGSVSLLMLIAVVSAFFMGEYSEGAVVMALYVLGEALEDVGIDNSKSSLEDLVNKAPREAVVKGETSPVKIDKIPIGSIVEVKPGSY
;
A
#
# COMPACT_ATOMS: atom_id res chain seq x y z
N MET A 1 2.68 2.00 19.60
CA MET A 1 1.57 1.26 20.23
C MET A 1 1.80 1.12 21.74
N LEU A 2 2.79 0.35 22.21
CA LEU A 2 3.09 0.21 23.66
C LEU A 2 3.55 1.49 24.37
N VAL A 3 4.33 2.35 23.70
CA VAL A 3 4.82 3.60 24.31
C VAL A 3 3.69 4.58 24.63
N LEU A 4 2.59 4.55 23.87
CA LEU A 4 1.44 5.43 24.06
C LEU A 4 0.57 5.00 25.25
N GLU A 5 0.38 3.70 25.45
CA GLU A 5 -0.31 3.17 26.63
C GLU A 5 0.49 3.41 27.91
N VAL A 6 1.81 3.24 27.87
CA VAL A 6 2.69 3.48 29.02
C VAL A 6 2.67 4.95 29.45
N VAL A 7 2.61 5.89 28.50
CA VAL A 7 2.50 7.33 28.78
C VAL A 7 1.12 7.69 29.36
N SER A 8 0.06 7.00 28.91
CA SER A 8 -1.29 7.17 29.45
C SER A 8 -1.40 6.67 30.90
N ILE A 9 -0.75 5.55 31.24
CA ILE A 9 -0.71 4.99 32.61
C ILE A 9 0.11 5.87 33.57
N LEU A 10 1.10 6.60 33.06
CA LEU A 10 1.95 7.53 33.84
C LEU A 10 1.27 8.85 34.21
N GLY A 11 -0.02 9.03 33.88
CA GLY A 11 -0.80 10.21 34.29
C GLY A 11 -0.54 11.48 33.48
N TRP A 12 0.22 11.39 32.37
CA TRP A 12 0.40 12.50 31.43
C TRP A 12 -0.73 12.50 30.40
N SER A 13 -1.95 12.78 30.86
CA SER A 13 -3.05 13.16 29.97
C SER A 13 -2.78 14.58 29.47
N ILE A 14 -2.85 14.82 28.16
CA ILE A 14 -2.87 16.20 27.66
C ILE A 14 -4.10 16.87 28.31
N PRO A 15 -3.91 17.92 29.14
CA PRO A 15 -5.02 18.50 29.86
C PRO A 15 -6.04 19.05 28.88
N MET A 16 -7.32 18.74 29.11
CA MET A 16 -8.43 19.44 28.47
C MET A 16 -8.26 20.94 28.75
N PRO A 17 -8.26 21.80 27.71
CA PRO A 17 -8.93 21.62 26.42
C PRO A 17 -8.04 21.31 25.20
N ILE A 18 -6.73 21.07 25.36
CA ILE A 18 -5.78 21.04 24.23
C ILE A 18 -5.81 19.72 23.45
N ALA A 19 -6.16 18.62 24.12
CA ALA A 19 -6.18 17.27 23.55
C ALA A 19 -6.94 17.12 22.21
N PRO A 20 -8.21 17.55 22.07
CA PRO A 20 -8.95 17.39 20.81
C PRO A 20 -8.31 18.13 19.63
N PHE A 21 -7.73 19.31 19.88
CA PHE A 21 -7.06 20.08 18.83
C PHE A 21 -5.76 19.40 18.40
N PHE A 22 -4.97 18.92 19.36
CA PHE A 22 -3.71 18.25 19.07
C PHE A 22 -3.92 16.97 18.26
N TYR A 23 -4.80 16.09 18.71
CA TYR A 23 -5.11 14.85 17.99
C TYR A 23 -5.88 15.11 16.69
N GLY A 24 -6.76 16.12 16.65
CA GLY A 24 -7.44 16.53 15.44
C GLY A 24 -6.46 16.98 14.35
N ILE A 25 -5.44 17.77 14.71
CA ILE A 25 -4.37 18.17 13.77
C ILE A 25 -3.58 16.95 13.29
N MET A 26 -3.25 16.01 14.18
CA MET A 26 -2.56 14.78 13.79
C MET A 26 -3.38 13.95 12.78
N VAL A 27 -4.66 13.71 13.06
CA VAL A 27 -5.57 12.99 12.13
C VAL A 27 -5.67 13.72 10.80
N LEU A 28 -5.80 15.05 10.81
CA LEU A 28 -5.86 15.84 9.58
C LEU A 28 -4.54 15.78 8.81
N ALA A 29 -3.40 15.83 9.48
CA ALA A 29 -2.09 15.81 8.85
C ALA A 29 -1.76 14.45 8.22
N THR A 30 -2.14 13.34 8.86
CA THR A 30 -1.86 11.99 8.34
C THR A 30 -2.95 11.48 7.42
N GLY A 31 -4.21 11.83 7.70
CA GLY A 31 -5.39 11.22 7.12
C GLY A 31 -6.21 12.10 6.19
N TYR A 32 -5.67 13.24 5.72
CA TYR A 32 -6.42 14.22 4.93
C TYR A 32 -7.18 13.60 3.73
N GLU A 33 -6.49 12.76 2.94
CA GLU A 33 -7.06 12.12 1.77
C GLU A 33 -8.18 11.14 2.14
N ILE A 34 -8.01 10.43 3.26
CA ILE A 34 -9.00 9.48 3.78
C ILE A 34 -10.25 10.22 4.25
N ILE A 35 -10.10 11.35 4.95
CA ILE A 35 -11.22 12.16 5.40
C ILE A 35 -12.00 12.70 4.20
N LEU A 36 -11.31 13.25 3.19
CA LEU A 36 -11.96 13.72 1.97
C LEU A 36 -12.65 12.59 1.21
N GLY A 37 -11.99 11.43 1.10
CA GLY A 37 -12.55 10.23 0.49
C GLY A 37 -13.82 9.76 1.22
N GLY A 38 -13.78 9.74 2.55
CA GLY A 38 -14.91 9.39 3.40
C GLY A 38 -16.08 10.36 3.25
N LEU A 39 -15.82 11.68 3.23
CA LEU A 39 -16.87 12.69 3.02
C LEU A 39 -17.50 12.58 1.63
N LYS A 40 -16.69 12.32 0.60
CA LYS A 40 -17.18 12.09 -0.77
C LYS A 40 -18.00 10.81 -0.87
N ALA A 41 -17.57 9.75 -0.20
CA ALA A 41 -18.29 8.48 -0.14
C ALA A 41 -19.62 8.61 0.64
N LEU A 42 -19.63 9.39 1.73
CA LEU A 42 -20.85 9.74 2.46
C LEU A 42 -21.85 10.46 1.56
N SER A 43 -21.40 11.48 0.83
CA SER A 43 -22.25 12.23 -0.10
C SER A 43 -22.85 11.37 -1.22
N LYS A 44 -22.15 10.30 -1.61
CA LYS A 44 -22.61 9.35 -2.63
C LYS A 44 -23.33 8.13 -2.06
N PHE A 45 -23.55 8.07 -0.75
CA PHE A 45 -24.09 6.90 -0.04
C PHE A 45 -23.34 5.58 -0.37
N ASN A 46 -22.02 5.66 -0.60
CA ASN A 46 -21.18 4.50 -0.87
C ASN A 46 -20.64 3.90 0.43
N PHE A 47 -21.48 3.09 1.10
CA PHE A 47 -21.14 2.43 2.37
C PHE A 47 -20.05 1.35 2.25
N GLY A 48 -19.68 0.93 1.04
CA GLY A 48 -18.57 0.00 0.82
C GLY A 48 -17.18 0.63 0.82
N SER A 49 -17.09 1.97 0.93
CA SER A 49 -15.79 2.67 0.92
C SER A 49 -15.08 2.56 2.26
N VAL A 50 -13.88 1.99 2.28
CA VAL A 50 -13.01 1.92 3.47
C VAL A 50 -12.78 3.32 4.06
N SER A 51 -12.63 4.35 3.22
CA SER A 51 -12.49 5.74 3.67
C SER A 51 -13.70 6.24 4.44
N LEU A 52 -14.92 5.81 4.08
CA LEU A 52 -16.13 6.15 4.83
C LEU A 52 -16.19 5.44 6.17
N LEU A 53 -15.89 4.14 6.20
CA LEU A 53 -15.79 3.38 7.46
C LEU A 53 -14.76 4.01 8.40
N MET A 54 -13.61 4.42 7.85
CA MET A 54 -12.57 5.10 8.61
C MET A 54 -13.01 6.43 9.18
N LEU A 55 -13.66 7.26 8.35
CA LEU A 55 -14.19 8.55 8.79
C LEU A 55 -15.16 8.37 9.95
N ILE A 56 -16.09 7.40 9.85
CA ILE A 56 -17.04 7.09 10.92
C ILE A 56 -16.33 6.65 12.20
N ALA A 57 -15.30 5.81 12.09
CA ALA A 57 -14.53 5.34 13.24
C ALA A 57 -13.84 6.49 13.97
N VAL A 58 -13.15 7.37 13.24
CA VAL A 58 -12.47 8.54 13.83
C VAL A 58 -13.47 9.51 14.43
N VAL A 59 -14.57 9.81 13.74
CA VAL A 59 -15.62 10.70 14.27
C VAL A 59 -16.23 10.13 15.55
N SER A 60 -16.45 8.80 15.60
CA SER A 60 -16.97 8.12 16.77
C SER A 60 -16.01 8.19 17.96
N ALA A 61 -14.72 7.96 17.73
CA ALA A 61 -13.67 8.07 18.76
C ALA A 61 -13.61 9.50 19.34
N PHE A 62 -13.66 10.51 18.47
CA PHE A 62 -13.69 11.91 18.89
C PHE A 62 -14.97 12.27 19.65
N PHE A 63 -16.11 11.69 19.28
CA PHE A 63 -17.38 11.88 19.98
C PHE A 63 -17.38 11.24 21.38
N MET A 64 -16.69 10.12 21.55
CA MET A 64 -16.53 9.44 22.85
C MET A 64 -15.45 10.08 23.74
N GLY A 65 -14.66 11.03 23.22
CA GLY A 65 -13.54 11.64 23.94
C GLY A 65 -12.22 10.87 23.83
N GLU A 66 -12.21 9.75 23.09
CA GLU A 66 -11.06 8.88 22.85
C GLU A 66 -10.23 9.38 21.64
N TYR A 67 -9.75 10.61 21.73
CA TYR A 67 -9.05 11.29 20.62
C TYR A 67 -7.75 10.58 20.22
N SER A 68 -7.03 10.03 21.20
CA SER A 68 -5.78 9.29 21.00
C SER A 68 -6.02 8.01 20.20
N GLU A 69 -7.09 7.28 20.50
CA GLU A 69 -7.45 6.05 19.79
C GLU A 69 -7.79 6.34 18.33
N GLY A 70 -8.61 7.37 18.08
CA GLY A 70 -8.94 7.81 16.72
C GLY A 70 -7.68 8.20 15.90
N ALA A 71 -6.72 8.88 16.53
CA ALA A 71 -5.46 9.24 15.90
C ALA A 71 -4.57 8.02 15.61
N VAL A 72 -4.49 7.07 16.55
CA VAL A 72 -3.71 5.84 16.37
C VAL A 72 -4.26 4.99 15.25
N VAL A 73 -5.59 4.79 15.19
CA VAL A 73 -6.24 4.01 14.13
C VAL A 73 -5.97 4.62 12.76
N MET A 74 -6.12 5.95 12.63
CA MET A 74 -5.79 6.66 11.37
C MET A 74 -4.32 6.47 10.97
N ALA A 75 -3.40 6.65 11.91
CA ALA A 75 -1.96 6.53 11.64
C ALA A 75 -1.57 5.11 11.21
N LEU A 76 -2.11 4.07 11.86
CA LEU A 76 -1.85 2.68 11.49
C LEU A 76 -2.38 2.33 10.11
N TYR A 77 -3.55 2.86 9.75
CA TYR A 77 -4.10 2.64 8.43
C TYR A 77 -3.26 3.29 7.33
N VAL A 78 -2.91 4.57 7.49
CA VAL A 78 -2.07 5.30 6.52
C VAL A 78 -0.72 4.61 6.36
N LEU A 79 -0.13 4.12 7.46
CA LEU A 79 1.10 3.33 7.41
C LEU A 79 0.90 2.00 6.64
N GLY A 80 -0.22 1.31 6.89
CA GLY A 80 -0.57 0.08 6.19
C GLY A 80 -0.71 0.29 4.68
N GLU A 81 -1.41 1.35 4.27
CA GLU A 81 -1.60 1.70 2.86
C GLU A 81 -0.28 2.05 2.18
N ALA A 82 0.60 2.81 2.85
CA ALA A 82 1.94 3.08 2.34
C ALA A 82 2.80 1.80 2.19
N LEU A 83 2.67 0.84 3.12
CA LEU A 83 3.36 -0.45 3.02
C LEU A 83 2.78 -1.33 1.91
N GLU A 84 1.47 -1.27 1.69
CA GLU A 84 0.78 -1.97 0.60
C GLU A 84 1.27 -1.46 -0.76
N ASP A 85 1.32 -0.14 -0.94
CA ASP A 85 1.82 0.50 -2.17
C ASP A 85 3.25 0.04 -2.50
N VAL A 86 4.14 0.08 -1.50
CA VAL A 86 5.52 -0.40 -1.65
C VAL A 86 5.55 -1.90 -2.00
N GLY A 87 4.67 -2.70 -1.41
CA GLY A 87 4.54 -4.12 -1.73
C GLY A 87 4.11 -4.38 -3.17
N ILE A 88 3.15 -3.59 -3.67
CA ILE A 88 2.65 -3.66 -5.04
C ILE A 88 3.77 -3.27 -6.03
N ASP A 89 4.49 -2.19 -5.76
CA ASP A 89 5.55 -1.70 -6.64
C ASP A 89 6.73 -2.69 -6.72
N ASN A 90 7.16 -3.25 -5.58
CA ASN A 90 8.17 -4.30 -5.56
C ASN A 90 7.74 -5.55 -6.34
N SER A 91 6.45 -5.93 -6.24
CA SER A 91 5.90 -7.07 -6.97
C SER A 91 5.90 -6.83 -8.48
N LYS A 92 5.51 -5.63 -8.93
CA LYS A 92 5.55 -5.24 -10.34
C LYS A 92 6.98 -5.24 -10.87
N SER A 93 7.93 -4.62 -10.17
CA SER A 93 9.34 -4.57 -10.57
C SER A 93 9.92 -5.98 -10.70
N SER A 94 9.59 -6.89 -9.79
CA SER A 94 10.07 -8.27 -9.84
C SER A 94 9.54 -9.03 -11.06
N LEU A 95 8.28 -8.79 -11.44
CA LEU A 95 7.69 -9.36 -12.65
C LEU A 95 8.32 -8.78 -13.92
N GLU A 96 8.53 -7.46 -13.95
CA GLU A 96 9.20 -6.81 -15.07
C GLU A 96 10.63 -7.34 -15.27
N ASP A 97 11.39 -7.51 -14.19
CA ASP A 97 12.73 -8.11 -14.24
C ASP A 97 12.69 -9.55 -14.77
N LEU A 98 11.67 -10.33 -14.40
CA LEU A 98 11.49 -11.70 -14.88
C LEU A 98 11.19 -11.73 -16.38
N VAL A 99 10.30 -10.85 -16.85
CA VAL A 99 9.94 -10.71 -18.27
C VAL A 99 11.13 -10.20 -19.08
N ASN A 100 11.91 -9.26 -18.56
CA ASN A 100 13.07 -8.70 -19.23
C ASN A 100 14.24 -9.69 -19.35
N LYS A 101 14.34 -10.65 -18.43
CA LYS A 101 15.33 -11.75 -18.50
C LYS A 101 14.94 -12.86 -19.47
N ALA A 102 13.71 -12.90 -19.97
CA ALA A 102 13.34 -13.89 -20.97
C ALA A 102 14.05 -13.57 -22.31
N PRO A 103 14.74 -14.55 -22.92
CA PRO A 103 15.39 -14.35 -24.21
C PRO A 103 14.33 -13.99 -25.25
N ARG A 104 14.69 -13.14 -26.22
CA ARG A 104 13.81 -12.78 -27.35
C ARG A 104 14.12 -13.58 -28.62
N GLU A 105 15.31 -14.14 -28.68
CA GLU A 105 15.85 -14.86 -29.83
C GLU A 105 16.54 -16.12 -29.33
N ALA A 106 16.51 -17.17 -30.16
CA ALA A 106 17.19 -18.41 -29.87
C ALA A 106 17.81 -18.98 -31.15
N VAL A 107 18.89 -19.76 -31.01
CA VAL A 107 19.58 -20.37 -32.14
C VAL A 107 19.02 -21.77 -32.35
N VAL A 108 18.36 -22.02 -33.48
CA VAL A 108 17.88 -23.36 -33.84
C VAL A 108 19.04 -24.17 -34.41
N LYS A 109 19.15 -25.44 -34.02
CA LYS A 109 20.22 -26.34 -34.45
C LYS A 109 20.26 -26.45 -35.98
N GLY A 110 21.36 -26.02 -36.59
CA GLY A 110 21.56 -26.03 -38.04
C GLY A 110 21.37 -24.66 -38.71
N GLU A 111 20.82 -23.68 -37.99
CA GLU A 111 20.82 -22.28 -38.44
C GLU A 111 22.07 -21.54 -37.93
N THR A 112 22.56 -20.61 -38.74
CA THR A 112 23.78 -19.84 -38.44
C THR A 112 23.48 -18.54 -37.68
N SER A 113 22.21 -18.14 -37.60
CA SER A 113 21.76 -16.88 -36.99
C SER A 113 20.66 -17.11 -35.95
N PRO A 114 20.55 -16.23 -34.93
CA PRO A 114 19.43 -16.25 -33.99
C PRO A 114 18.09 -16.01 -34.71
N VAL A 115 17.05 -16.72 -34.28
CA VAL A 115 15.68 -16.59 -34.76
C VAL A 115 14.80 -16.11 -33.61
N LYS A 116 13.86 -15.20 -33.87
CA LYS A 116 12.86 -14.78 -32.88
C LYS A 116 12.04 -15.98 -32.41
N ILE A 117 11.82 -16.09 -31.10
CA ILE A 117 11.11 -17.21 -30.49
C ILE A 117 9.71 -17.42 -31.09
N ASP A 118 9.01 -16.33 -31.42
CA ASP A 118 7.66 -16.39 -32.02
C ASP A 118 7.60 -17.08 -33.40
N LYS A 119 8.76 -17.21 -34.08
CA LYS A 119 8.86 -17.84 -35.40
C LYS A 119 9.40 -19.27 -35.36
N ILE A 120 9.74 -19.77 -34.17
CA ILE A 120 10.31 -21.11 -34.01
C ILE A 120 9.16 -22.15 -33.98
N PRO A 121 9.14 -23.12 -34.90
CA PRO A 121 8.14 -24.18 -34.89
C PRO A 121 8.21 -25.06 -33.64
N ILE A 122 7.05 -25.55 -33.19
CA ILE A 122 6.99 -26.55 -32.11
C ILE A 122 7.70 -27.83 -32.58
N GLY A 123 8.63 -28.33 -31.76
CA GLY A 123 9.44 -29.53 -32.07
C GLY A 123 10.84 -29.23 -32.60
N SER A 124 11.21 -27.97 -32.81
CA SER A 124 12.57 -27.57 -33.17
C SER A 124 13.56 -27.79 -32.03
N ILE A 125 14.79 -28.21 -32.36
CA ILE A 125 15.88 -28.37 -31.40
C ILE A 125 16.66 -27.06 -31.32
N VAL A 126 16.74 -26.47 -30.13
CA VAL A 126 17.40 -25.20 -29.86
C VAL A 126 18.80 -25.45 -29.27
N GLU A 127 19.79 -24.67 -29.67
CA GLU A 127 21.15 -24.71 -29.11
C GLU A 127 21.25 -23.68 -27.97
N VAL A 128 21.64 -24.14 -26.78
CA VAL A 128 21.84 -23.29 -25.59
C VAL A 128 23.32 -23.32 -25.23
N LYS A 129 24.00 -22.17 -25.35
CA LYS A 129 25.40 -22.04 -24.94
C LYS A 129 25.50 -21.60 -23.47
N PRO A 130 26.48 -22.10 -22.71
CA PRO A 130 26.68 -21.65 -21.33
C PRO A 130 26.89 -20.13 -21.27
N GLY A 131 26.05 -19.43 -20.51
CA GLY A 131 26.09 -17.97 -20.37
C GLY A 131 25.21 -17.18 -21.34
N SER A 132 24.49 -17.85 -22.25
CA SER A 132 23.42 -17.25 -23.04
C SER A 132 22.10 -17.36 -22.27
N TYR A 133 21.59 -16.24 -21.76
CA TYR A 133 20.27 -16.10 -21.14
C TYR A 133 19.39 -15.23 -22.02
#